data_AF-A0A7C9IHZ6-F1
#
_entry.id   AF-A0A7C9IHZ6-F1
#
_cell.length_a   1.000
_cell.length_b   1.000
_cell.length_c   1.000
_cell.angle_alpha   90.00
_cell.angle_beta   90.00
_cell.angle_gamma   90.00
#
_symmetry.space_group_name_H-M   'P 1'
#
loop_
_entity.id
_entity.type
_entity.pdbx_description
1 polymer ?
#
loop_
_entity_poly.entity_id
_entity_poly.type
_entity_poly.pdbx_seq_one_letter_code
_entity_poly.pdbx_strand_id
1 'polypeptide(L)' 'MSDTAIPRLQFSIAEAAVALDLPQSTLESECRHGRGPTFFTVGRRKYTTVELIREWQAKKIAEAQSESAA' A
#
# COMPACT_ATOMS: atom_id res chain seq x y z
N MET A 1 12.67 -26.77 2.67
CA MET A 1 13.45 -25.52 2.60
C MET A 1 12.46 -24.43 2.28
N SER A 2 12.08 -23.63 3.27
CA SER A 2 11.20 -22.49 3.02
C SER A 2 12.00 -21.49 2.20
N ASP A 3 11.77 -21.50 0.90
CA ASP A 3 12.30 -20.51 -0.02
C ASP A 3 11.83 -19.16 0.52
N THR A 4 12.74 -18.45 1.21
CA THR A 4 12.42 -17.16 1.80
C THR A 4 12.42 -16.20 0.62
N ALA A 5 11.32 -16.23 -0.14
CA ALA A 5 11.15 -15.42 -1.32
C ALA A 5 11.31 -13.97 -0.89
N ILE A 6 12.46 -13.38 -1.22
CA ILE A 6 12.72 -11.97 -0.98
C ILE A 6 11.60 -11.23 -1.72
N PRO A 7 10.74 -10.47 -1.02
CA PRO A 7 9.63 -9.79 -1.66
C PRO A 7 10.21 -8.87 -2.74
N ARG A 8 9.83 -9.10 -4.00
CA ARG A 8 10.25 -8.22 -5.08
C ARG A 8 9.50 -6.91 -4.90
N LEU A 9 10.21 -5.89 -4.45
CA LEU A 9 9.73 -4.52 -4.40
C LEU A 9 9.46 -4.07 -5.85
N GLN A 10 8.18 -4.03 -6.21
CA GLN A 10 7.73 -3.93 -7.60
C GLN A 10 7.14 -2.56 -7.92
N PHE A 11 6.49 -1.91 -6.95
CA PHE A 11 5.67 -0.73 -7.21
C PHE A 11 6.23 0.48 -6.49
N SER A 12 6.54 1.54 -7.23
CA SER A 12 6.71 2.89 -6.69
C SER A 12 5.38 3.43 -6.17
N ILE A 13 5.42 4.55 -5.45
CA ILE A 13 4.19 5.24 -5.00
C ILE A 13 3.29 5.62 -6.17
N ALA A 14 3.86 6.08 -7.29
CA ALA A 14 3.10 6.45 -8.48
C ALA A 14 2.40 5.24 -9.11
N GLU A 15 3.11 4.12 -9.27
CA GLU A 15 2.53 2.89 -9.82
C GLU A 15 1.46 2.29 -8.90
N ALA A 16 1.69 2.34 -7.57
CA ALA A 16 0.69 1.91 -6.59
C ALA A 16 -0.57 2.78 -6.63
N ALA A 17 -0.43 4.10 -6.79
CA ALA A 17 -1.57 5.01 -6.92
C ALA A 17 -2.42 4.70 -8.16
N VAL A 18 -1.76 4.43 -9.30
CA VAL A 18 -2.45 3.98 -10.53
C VAL A 18 -3.17 2.66 -10.31
N ALA A 19 -2.52 1.68 -9.67
CA ALA A 19 -3.13 0.37 -9.41
C ALA A 19 -4.36 0.44 -8.48
N LEU A 20 -4.39 1.43 -7.59
CA LEU A 20 -5.48 1.67 -6.65
C LEU A 20 -6.57 2.61 -7.19
N ASP A 21 -6.40 3.14 -8.40
CA ASP A 21 -7.25 4.19 -8.98
C ASP A 21 -7.41 5.39 -8.03
N LEU A 22 -6.29 5.84 -7.44
CA LEU A 22 -6.24 6.96 -6.49
C LEU A 22 -5.30 8.06 -7.01
N PRO A 23 -5.59 9.34 -6.73
CA PRO A 23 -4.61 10.40 -6.94
C PRO A 23 -3.33 10.12 -6.13
N GLN A 24 -2.16 10.28 -6.75
CA GLN A 24 -0.88 10.03 -6.09
C GLN A 24 -0.73 10.85 -4.80
N SER A 25 -1.17 12.11 -4.81
CA SER A 25 -1.13 13.00 -3.64
C SER A 25 -1.96 12.47 -2.47
N THR A 26 -3.10 11.83 -2.76
CA THR A 26 -3.95 11.17 -1.75
C THR A 26 -3.22 10.00 -1.12
N LEU A 27 -2.61 9.13 -1.93
CA LEU A 27 -1.83 8.00 -1.43
C LEU A 27 -0.62 8.46 -0.60
N GLU A 28 0.10 9.48 -1.06
CA GLU A 28 1.20 10.09 -0.32
C GLU A 28 0.75 10.67 1.02
N SER A 29 -0.42 11.31 1.05
CA SER A 29 -1.02 11.80 2.28
C SER A 29 -1.34 10.66 3.24
N GLU A 30 -2.01 9.60 2.80
CA GLU A 30 -2.29 8.43 3.65
C GLU A 30 -1.00 7.81 4.20
N CYS A 31 0.03 7.63 3.36
CA CYS A 31 1.33 7.13 3.81
C CYS A 31 2.00 8.06 4.84
N ARG A 32 1.92 9.39 4.66
CA ARG A 32 2.47 10.36 5.62
C ARG A 32 1.79 10.29 6.99
N HIS A 33 0.49 9.99 7.01
CA HIS A 33 -0.29 9.82 8.24
C HIS A 33 -0.23 8.39 8.80
N GLY A 34 0.60 7.51 8.25
CA GLY A 34 0.70 6.11 8.69
C GLY A 34 -0.55 5.27 8.38
N ARG A 35 -1.41 5.75 7.48
CA ARG A 35 -2.66 5.10 7.09
C ARG A 35 -2.60 4.47 5.70
N GLY A 36 -1.50 4.61 4.97
CA GLY A 36 -1.27 4.02 3.64
C GLY A 36 -0.64 2.62 3.70
N PRO A 37 -0.45 1.96 2.55
CA PRO A 37 0.29 0.70 2.49
C PRO A 37 1.75 0.92 2.87
N THR A 38 2.40 -0.16 3.32
CA THR A 38 3.81 -0.12 3.71
C THR A 38 4.71 0.07 2.49
N PHE A 39 5.65 1.02 2.58
CA PHE A 39 6.69 1.24 1.57
C PHE A 39 8.06 1.12 2.22
N PHE A 40 8.99 0.48 1.50
CA PHE A 40 10.40 0.39 1.85
C PHE A 40 11.22 1.39 1.05
N THR A 41 12.26 1.94 1.66
CA THR A 41 13.17 2.88 1.00
C THR A 41 14.33 2.11 0.38
N VAL A 42 14.54 2.29 -0.93
CA VAL A 42 15.68 1.73 -1.68
C VAL A 42 16.41 2.91 -2.33
N GLY A 43 17.60 3.23 -1.82
CA GLY A 43 18.31 4.45 -2.18
C GLY A 43 17.49 5.69 -1.83
N ARG A 44 17.07 6.46 -2.85
CA ARG A 44 16.24 7.67 -2.69
C ARG A 44 14.76 7.47 -3.06
N ARG A 45 14.36 6.24 -3.39
CA ARG A 45 13.02 5.92 -3.89
C ARG A 45 12.30 4.99 -2.92
N LYS A 46 10.97 5.03 -2.95
CA LYS A 46 10.10 4.20 -2.13
C LYS A 46 9.42 3.16 -3.00
N TYR A 47 9.38 1.92 -2.52
CA TYR A 47 8.77 0.81 -3.21
C TYR A 47 7.93 -0.06 -2.28
N THR A 48 6.92 -0.72 -2.84
CA THR A 48 6.03 -1.66 -2.15
C THR A 48 5.83 -2.93 -2.98
N THR A 49 5.06 -3.87 -2.46
CA THR A 49 4.66 -5.11 -3.15
C THR A 49 3.15 -5.16 -3.33
N VAL A 50 2.69 -6.04 -4.21
CA VAL A 50 1.24 -6.25 -4.44
C VAL A 50 0.55 -6.71 -3.17
N GLU A 51 1.19 -7.57 -2.39
CA GLU A 51 0.65 -8.13 -1.15
C GLU A 51 0.34 -7.03 -0.14
N LEU A 52 1.28 -6.10 0.07
CA LEU A 52 1.10 -4.98 1.01
C LEU A 52 0.03 -3.99 0.56
N ILE A 53 -0.12 -3.79 -0.75
CA ILE A 53 -1.22 -3.00 -1.31
C ILE A 53 -2.57 -3.68 -1.02
N ARG A 54 -2.66 -5.01 -1.24
CA ARG A 54 -3.89 -5.79 -1.01
C ARG A 54 -4.28 -5.83 0.46
N GLU A 55 -3.33 -6.04 1.36
CA GLU A 55 -3.56 -6.02 2.81
C GLU A 55 -4.15 -4.67 3.26
N TRP A 56 -3.57 -3.58 2.75
CA TRP A 56 -4.08 -2.24 3.02
C TRP A 56 -5.49 -2.03 2.48
N GLN A 57 -5.77 -2.45 1.24
CA GLN A 57 -7.09 -2.32 0.64
C GLN A 57 -8.14 -3.13 1.41
N ALA A 58 -7.82 -4.35 1.83
CA ALA A 58 -8.70 -5.18 2.66
C ALA A 58 -9.02 -4.49 4.00
N LYS A 59 -8.03 -3.87 4.64
CA LYS A 59 -8.24 -3.09 5.86
C LYS A 59 -9.21 -1.93 5.64
N LYS A 60 -9.05 -1.16 4.55
CA LYS A 60 -9.95 -0.03 4.21
C LYS A 60 -11.39 -0.48 3.95
N ILE A 61 -11.57 -1.62 3.28
CA ILE A 61 -12.90 -2.20 3.05
C ILE A 61 -13.54 -2.59 4.38
N ALA A 62 -12.79 -3.23 5.28
CA ALA A 62 -13.30 -3.62 6.60
C ALA A 62 -13.65 -2.39 7.47
N GLU A 63 -12.82 -1.35 7.47
CA GLU A 63 -13.09 -0.07 8.14
C GLU A 63 -14.41 0.54 7.64
N ALA A 64 -14.57 0.68 6.31
CA ALA A 64 -15.78 1.25 5.72
C ALA A 64 -17.04 0.42 6.02
N GLN A 65 -16.94 -0.91 6.03
CA GLN A 65 -18.04 -1.79 6.40
C GLN A 65 -18.42 -1.65 7.88
N SER A 66 -17.45 -1.47 8.78
CA SER A 66 -17.71 -1.26 10.21
C SER A 66 -18.37 0.09 10.49
N GLU A 67 -17.97 1.15 9.78
CA GLU A 67 -18.58 2.48 9.89
C GLU A 67 -20.02 2.50 9.37
N SER A 68 -20.32 1.68 8.35
CA SER A 68 -21.67 1.57 7.78
C SER A 68 -22.63 0.75 8.64
N ALA A 69 -22.11 -0.01 9.61
CA ALA A 69 -22.88 -0.88 10.51
C ALA A 69 -23.11 -0.27 11.90
N ALA A 70 -22.50 0.90 12.17
CA ALA A 70 -22.61 1.65 13.43
C ALA A 70 -23.64 2.79 13.28
#